data_AF-A0A7R9HJ39-F1
#
_entry.id   AF-A0A7R9HJ39-F1
#
_cell.length_a   1.000
_cell.length_b   1.000
_cell.length_c   1.000
_cell.angle_alpha   90.00
_cell.angle_beta   90.00
_cell.angle_gamma   90.00
#
_symmetry.space_group_name_H-M   'P 1'
#
loop_
_entity.id
_entity.type
_entity.pdbx_description
1 polymer ?
#
loop_
_entity_poly.entity_id
_entity_poly.type
_entity_poly.pdbx_seq_one_letter_code
_entity_poly.pdbx_strand_id
1 'polypeptide(L)'
;MFSEITCGNLQTEGTMSVQVMTHSVGGVAHYSCPKGQYMVGNSTRVCTKKGTWTGHTPECKFVDCQHPGPIENGRVIVMNQTTTYNGAAEYHCVPHYERIGPYLRKCMDDGTWSGEEPRCEMTTNEVSEPQSLGMTIGIAAGVVVFLMLILGLIYLRLRKATPVKNTENVQAAIRKEDQNAAVMSYANLNDSNGYGMPPNHPNIYENIHDNDHTYDAPYEETRHHYEASPVSRTASGPVVTINGVAVR
;
A
#
# COMPACT_ATOMS: atom_id res chain seq x y z
N MET A 1 -6.40 -80.87 -0.31
CA MET A 1 -6.10 -79.62 0.42
C MET A 1 -6.93 -78.53 -0.23
N PHE A 2 -7.83 -77.88 0.49
CA PHE A 2 -8.60 -76.75 -0.03
C PHE A 2 -7.83 -75.46 0.30
N SER A 3 -7.50 -74.65 -0.70
CA SER A 3 -6.97 -73.31 -0.47
C SER A 3 -8.13 -72.37 -0.15
N GLU A 4 -7.96 -71.55 0.89
CA GLU A 4 -8.93 -70.51 1.24
C GLU A 4 -8.98 -69.45 0.12
N ILE A 5 -10.18 -69.06 -0.31
CA ILE A 5 -10.37 -68.02 -1.31
C ILE A 5 -10.34 -66.67 -0.60
N THR A 6 -9.33 -65.86 -0.91
CA THR A 6 -9.19 -64.49 -0.40
C THR A 6 -9.09 -63.52 -1.56
N CYS A 7 -9.53 -62.28 -1.34
CA CYS A 7 -9.39 -61.23 -2.32
C CYS A 7 -8.02 -60.54 -2.22
N GLY A 8 -7.50 -60.09 -3.35
CA GLY A 8 -6.26 -59.31 -3.41
C GLY A 8 -6.41 -57.91 -2.81
N ASN A 9 -5.35 -57.11 -2.92
CA ASN A 9 -5.39 -55.70 -2.50
C ASN A 9 -6.22 -54.87 -3.48
N LEU A 10 -6.98 -53.92 -2.94
CA LEU A 10 -7.71 -52.94 -3.74
C LEU A 10 -6.77 -51.85 -4.24
N GLN A 11 -7.02 -51.36 -5.45
CA GLN A 11 -6.29 -50.22 -6.01
C GLN A 11 -6.90 -48.90 -5.52
N THR A 12 -6.05 -47.91 -5.33
CA THR A 12 -6.42 -46.52 -5.06
C THR A 12 -5.87 -45.63 -6.16
N GLU A 13 -6.60 -44.56 -6.48
CA GLU A 13 -6.16 -43.56 -7.44
C GLU A 13 -5.95 -42.21 -6.71
N GLY A 14 -4.84 -41.54 -7.02
CA GLY A 14 -4.46 -40.28 -6.37
C GLY A 14 -4.36 -40.39 -4.85
N THR A 15 -5.00 -39.45 -4.16
CA THR A 15 -4.98 -39.31 -2.69
C THR A 15 -6.11 -40.08 -1.97
N MET A 16 -6.89 -40.89 -2.70
CA MET A 16 -7.95 -41.72 -2.11
C MET A 16 -7.38 -42.79 -1.18
N SER A 17 -8.10 -43.06 -0.08
CA SER A 17 -7.76 -44.13 0.86
C SER A 17 -8.80 -45.25 0.81
N VAL A 18 -8.37 -46.46 1.16
CA VAL A 18 -9.25 -47.63 1.28
C VAL A 18 -9.02 -48.32 2.61
N GLN A 19 -10.10 -48.65 3.31
CA GLN A 19 -10.10 -49.40 4.56
C GLN A 19 -10.70 -50.77 4.29
N VAL A 20 -9.89 -51.83 4.40
CA VAL A 20 -10.32 -53.22 4.21
C VAL A 20 -10.55 -53.86 5.58
N MET A 21 -11.74 -54.38 5.83
CA MET A 21 -12.06 -55.05 7.11
C MET A 21 -11.49 -56.47 7.15
N THR A 22 -11.68 -57.23 6.06
CA THR A 22 -11.13 -58.57 5.87
C THR A 22 -11.06 -58.89 4.38
N HIS A 23 -10.07 -59.71 3.99
CA HIS A 23 -9.91 -60.22 2.63
C HIS A 23 -10.65 -61.54 2.38
N SER A 24 -11.29 -62.12 3.39
CA SER A 24 -12.09 -63.35 3.24
C SER A 24 -13.36 -63.09 2.42
N VAL A 25 -13.92 -64.14 1.82
CA VAL A 25 -15.20 -64.06 1.08
C VAL A 25 -16.28 -63.44 1.97
N GLY A 26 -17.00 -62.45 1.44
CA GLY A 26 -17.98 -61.65 2.18
C GLY A 26 -17.39 -60.45 2.92
N GLY A 27 -16.06 -60.34 2.98
CA GLY A 27 -15.36 -59.17 3.52
C GLY A 27 -15.73 -57.88 2.81
N VAL A 28 -15.69 -56.78 3.55
CA VAL A 28 -16.10 -55.46 3.07
C VAL A 28 -14.91 -54.51 3.13
N ALA A 29 -14.78 -53.67 2.11
CA ALA A 29 -13.86 -52.55 2.09
C ALA A 29 -14.59 -51.25 1.76
N HIS A 30 -14.13 -50.15 2.35
CA HIS A 30 -14.69 -48.83 2.16
C HIS A 30 -13.63 -47.85 1.64
N TYR A 31 -13.94 -47.18 0.54
CA TYR A 31 -13.14 -46.09 0.01
C TYR A 31 -13.55 -44.78 0.65
N SER A 32 -12.57 -43.89 0.85
CA SER A 32 -12.79 -42.54 1.37
C SER A 32 -11.98 -41.53 0.55
N CYS A 33 -12.65 -40.45 0.13
CA CYS A 33 -12.01 -39.33 -0.53
C CYS A 33 -11.33 -38.38 0.47
N PRO A 34 -10.27 -37.67 0.05
CA PRO A 34 -9.69 -36.59 0.84
C PRO A 34 -10.68 -35.46 1.12
N LYS A 35 -10.33 -34.63 2.11
CA LYS A 35 -11.08 -33.39 2.39
C LYS A 35 -11.15 -32.49 1.15
N GLY A 36 -12.32 -31.91 0.90
CA GLY A 36 -12.57 -31.05 -0.26
C GLY A 36 -12.86 -31.80 -1.56
N GLN A 37 -13.04 -33.12 -1.49
CA GLN A 37 -13.48 -33.95 -2.60
C GLN A 37 -14.69 -34.79 -2.17
N TYR A 38 -15.55 -35.11 -3.13
CA TYR A 38 -16.68 -36.02 -2.95
C TYR A 38 -16.52 -37.24 -3.86
N MET A 39 -17.15 -38.34 -3.44
CA MET A 39 -17.05 -39.61 -4.14
C MET A 39 -18.11 -39.74 -5.23
N VAL A 40 -17.67 -40.16 -6.42
CA VAL A 40 -18.52 -40.54 -7.54
C VAL A 40 -18.41 -42.04 -7.76
N GLY A 41 -19.57 -42.72 -7.68
CA GLY A 41 -19.66 -44.17 -7.76
C GLY A 41 -19.91 -44.82 -6.39
N ASN A 42 -19.77 -46.14 -6.32
CA ASN A 42 -20.03 -46.89 -5.09
C ASN A 42 -18.78 -46.88 -4.18
N SER A 43 -18.89 -46.50 -2.92
CA SER A 43 -17.76 -46.45 -1.97
C SER A 43 -17.35 -47.81 -1.42
N THR A 44 -18.17 -48.85 -1.59
CA THR A 44 -18.07 -50.10 -0.85
C THR A 44 -17.79 -51.28 -1.78
N ARG A 45 -16.83 -52.11 -1.40
CA ARG A 45 -16.46 -53.32 -2.15
C ARG A 45 -16.70 -54.54 -1.29
N VAL A 46 -17.14 -55.63 -1.91
CA VAL A 46 -17.37 -56.91 -1.24
C VAL A 46 -16.51 -57.98 -1.89
N CYS A 47 -15.81 -58.77 -1.08
CA CYS A 47 -15.00 -59.87 -1.57
C CYS A 47 -15.90 -61.02 -2.02
N THR A 48 -15.84 -61.40 -3.29
CA THR A 48 -16.70 -62.45 -3.85
C THR A 48 -16.08 -63.84 -3.72
N LYS A 49 -16.91 -64.88 -3.88
CA LYS A 49 -16.46 -66.28 -3.97
C LYS A 49 -15.47 -66.56 -5.12
N LYS A 50 -15.26 -65.60 -6.03
CA LYS A 50 -14.28 -65.68 -7.12
C LYS A 50 -12.90 -65.14 -6.72
N GLY A 51 -12.68 -64.74 -5.46
CA GLY A 51 -11.43 -64.14 -5.02
C GLY A 51 -11.20 -62.72 -5.57
N THR A 52 -12.26 -62.06 -6.00
CA THR A 52 -12.22 -60.70 -6.57
C THR A 52 -13.22 -59.80 -5.85
N TRP A 53 -12.85 -58.54 -5.69
CA TRP A 53 -13.73 -57.50 -5.17
C TRP A 53 -14.80 -57.13 -6.21
N THR A 54 -15.99 -56.75 -5.75
CA THR A 54 -17.09 -56.29 -6.61
C THR A 54 -16.79 -54.93 -7.25
N GLY A 55 -17.27 -54.67 -8.47
CA GLY A 55 -17.22 -53.33 -9.08
C GLY A 55 -15.81 -52.82 -9.43
N HIS A 56 -15.69 -51.51 -9.65
CA HIS A 56 -14.46 -50.81 -10.06
C HIS A 56 -14.13 -49.71 -9.06
N THR A 57 -12.87 -49.32 -8.92
CA THR A 57 -12.44 -48.20 -8.06
C THR A 57 -13.30 -46.94 -8.30
N PRO A 58 -13.82 -46.27 -7.25
CA PRO A 58 -14.62 -45.04 -7.41
C PRO A 58 -13.71 -43.84 -7.75
N GLU A 59 -14.31 -42.73 -8.16
CA GLU A 59 -13.58 -41.50 -8.49
C GLU A 59 -13.79 -40.45 -7.39
N CYS A 60 -12.75 -39.69 -7.05
CA CYS A 60 -12.88 -38.53 -6.18
C CYS A 60 -12.85 -37.25 -7.02
N LYS A 61 -13.89 -36.42 -6.90
CA LYS A 61 -13.99 -35.14 -7.59
C LYS A 61 -13.92 -33.98 -6.62
N PHE A 62 -13.26 -32.91 -7.00
CA PHE A 62 -13.20 -31.70 -6.18
C PHE A 62 -14.60 -31.10 -5.97
N VAL A 63 -14.84 -30.67 -4.74
CA VAL A 63 -15.97 -29.79 -4.41
C VAL A 63 -15.77 -28.47 -5.13
N ASP A 64 -16.85 -27.94 -5.71
CA ASP A 64 -16.87 -26.71 -6.48
C ASP A 64 -17.88 -25.72 -5.89
N CYS A 65 -17.40 -24.57 -5.43
CA CYS A 65 -18.22 -23.53 -4.82
C CYS A 65 -18.98 -22.67 -5.82
N GLN A 66 -18.81 -22.94 -7.12
CA GLN A 66 -19.31 -22.12 -8.23
C GLN A 66 -18.71 -20.72 -8.22
N HIS A 67 -18.93 -19.99 -9.31
CA HIS A 67 -18.50 -18.60 -9.38
C HIS A 67 -19.29 -17.76 -8.35
N PRO A 68 -18.63 -16.93 -7.52
CA PRO A 68 -19.30 -16.13 -6.48
C PRO A 68 -20.20 -14.99 -7.00
N GLY A 69 -20.47 -14.94 -8.31
CA GLY A 69 -21.18 -13.83 -8.95
C GLY A 69 -20.43 -12.48 -8.92
N PRO A 70 -21.01 -11.44 -9.54
CA PRO A 70 -20.54 -10.06 -9.40
C PRO A 70 -21.06 -9.42 -8.10
N ILE A 71 -20.37 -8.39 -7.63
CA ILE A 71 -20.83 -7.51 -6.53
C ILE A 71 -21.16 -6.12 -7.07
N GLU A 72 -22.12 -5.44 -6.47
CA GLU A 72 -22.44 -4.06 -6.83
C GLU A 72 -21.29 -3.10 -6.48
N ASN A 73 -21.04 -2.11 -7.34
CA ASN A 73 -19.96 -1.12 -7.16
C ASN A 73 -18.58 -1.74 -6.89
N GLY A 74 -18.34 -2.92 -7.45
CA GLY A 74 -17.08 -3.64 -7.31
C GLY A 74 -16.84 -4.66 -8.41
N ARG A 75 -15.74 -5.39 -8.27
CA ARG A 75 -15.34 -6.50 -9.14
C ARG A 75 -14.85 -7.66 -8.29
N VAL A 76 -15.13 -8.87 -8.76
CA VAL A 76 -14.65 -10.12 -8.15
C VAL A 76 -13.62 -10.75 -9.08
N ILE A 77 -12.48 -11.13 -8.53
CA ILE A 77 -11.37 -11.77 -9.27
C ILE A 77 -11.19 -13.18 -8.72
N VAL A 78 -11.57 -14.20 -9.50
CA VAL A 78 -11.33 -15.60 -9.16
C VAL A 78 -9.89 -15.97 -9.53
N MET A 79 -9.10 -16.32 -8.51
CA MET A 79 -7.70 -16.68 -8.66
C MET A 79 -7.52 -17.96 -9.46
N ASN A 80 -6.59 -17.93 -10.42
CA ASN A 80 -6.30 -19.03 -11.33
C ASN A 80 -7.53 -19.57 -12.08
N GLN A 81 -8.64 -18.82 -12.12
CA GLN A 81 -9.93 -19.26 -12.68
C GLN A 81 -10.49 -20.53 -12.03
N THR A 82 -10.12 -20.82 -10.78
CA THR A 82 -10.51 -22.03 -10.06
C THR A 82 -11.49 -21.73 -8.93
N THR A 83 -12.64 -22.38 -8.95
CA THR A 83 -13.70 -22.29 -7.92
C THR A 83 -13.80 -23.55 -7.05
N THR A 84 -12.90 -24.51 -7.26
CA THR A 84 -12.84 -25.74 -6.46
C THR A 84 -12.25 -25.52 -5.08
N TYR A 85 -12.36 -26.51 -4.19
CA TYR A 85 -11.81 -26.49 -2.82
C TYR A 85 -10.44 -25.78 -2.72
N ASN A 86 -10.30 -24.87 -1.75
CA ASN A 86 -9.17 -23.95 -1.54
C ASN A 86 -8.92 -22.91 -2.64
N GLY A 87 -9.70 -22.90 -3.72
CA GLY A 87 -9.77 -21.80 -4.68
C GLY A 87 -10.13 -20.49 -3.98
N ALA A 88 -9.69 -19.37 -4.53
CA ALA A 88 -9.76 -18.07 -3.86
C ALA A 88 -10.37 -17.00 -4.76
N ALA A 89 -11.19 -16.13 -4.19
CA ALA A 89 -11.81 -15.00 -4.87
C ALA A 89 -11.51 -13.70 -4.12
N GLU A 90 -10.96 -12.72 -4.83
CA GLU A 90 -10.70 -11.37 -4.31
C GLU A 90 -11.79 -10.39 -4.69
N TYR A 91 -12.08 -9.45 -3.78
CA TYR A 91 -13.13 -8.46 -3.92
C TYR A 91 -12.55 -7.05 -3.86
N HIS A 92 -12.80 -6.29 -4.92
CA HIS A 92 -12.26 -4.94 -5.12
C HIS A 92 -13.41 -3.98 -5.40
N CYS A 93 -13.55 -2.91 -4.61
CA CYS A 93 -14.55 -1.87 -4.87
C CYS A 93 -14.06 -0.89 -5.93
N VAL A 94 -15.01 -0.24 -6.62
CA VAL A 94 -14.71 0.87 -7.52
C VAL A 94 -14.31 2.13 -6.71
N PRO A 95 -13.66 3.14 -7.31
CA PRO A 95 -13.31 4.37 -6.61
C PRO A 95 -14.51 5.03 -5.91
N HIS A 96 -14.28 5.64 -4.75
CA HIS A 96 -15.28 6.23 -3.85
C HIS A 96 -16.19 5.24 -3.12
N TYR A 97 -15.93 3.94 -3.24
CA TYR A 97 -16.55 2.89 -2.44
C TYR A 97 -15.52 2.16 -1.58
N GLU A 98 -15.91 1.85 -0.35
CA GLU A 98 -15.14 1.09 0.61
C GLU A 98 -15.73 -0.31 0.80
N ARG A 99 -14.87 -1.32 0.89
CA ARG A 99 -15.28 -2.73 1.06
C ARG A 99 -15.62 -2.99 2.52
N ILE A 100 -16.87 -3.35 2.77
CA ILE A 100 -17.33 -3.90 4.05
C ILE A 100 -17.39 -5.42 3.93
N GLY A 101 -16.55 -6.10 4.71
CA GLY A 101 -16.41 -7.56 4.69
C GLY A 101 -15.03 -8.03 4.19
N PRO A 102 -14.87 -9.35 3.97
CA PRO A 102 -13.57 -9.95 3.66
C PRO A 102 -13.05 -9.52 2.29
N TYR A 103 -11.74 -9.24 2.21
CA TYR A 103 -11.04 -9.02 0.93
C TYR A 103 -10.99 -10.28 0.07
N LEU A 104 -10.78 -11.43 0.72
CA LEU A 104 -10.54 -12.72 0.10
C LEU A 104 -11.50 -13.74 0.69
N ARG A 105 -12.20 -14.48 -0.16
CA ARG A 105 -12.98 -15.66 0.23
C ARG A 105 -12.36 -16.91 -0.38
N LYS A 106 -12.39 -18.03 0.35
CA LYS A 106 -11.87 -19.33 -0.09
C LYS A 106 -13.01 -20.33 -0.25
N CYS A 107 -12.92 -21.20 -1.25
CA CYS A 107 -13.87 -22.29 -1.42
C CYS A 107 -13.67 -23.37 -0.35
N MET A 108 -14.74 -23.65 0.40
CA MET A 108 -14.76 -24.59 1.52
C MET A 108 -15.17 -25.99 1.05
N ASP A 109 -15.02 -26.98 1.93
CA ASP A 109 -15.33 -28.39 1.66
C ASP A 109 -16.84 -28.69 1.61
N ASP A 110 -17.68 -27.77 2.06
CA ASP A 110 -19.14 -27.84 1.96
C ASP A 110 -19.69 -27.24 0.65
N GLY A 111 -18.81 -26.74 -0.23
CA GLY A 111 -19.22 -26.10 -1.49
C GLY A 111 -19.65 -24.65 -1.32
N THR A 112 -19.31 -24.00 -0.21
CA THR A 112 -19.58 -22.58 0.01
C THR A 112 -18.31 -21.74 0.05
N TRP A 113 -18.43 -20.46 -0.32
CA TRP A 113 -17.36 -19.49 -0.13
C TRP A 113 -17.28 -19.07 1.34
N SER A 114 -16.08 -19.08 1.90
CA SER A 114 -15.83 -18.76 3.31
C SER A 114 -16.37 -17.38 3.69
N GLY A 115 -16.94 -17.25 4.88
CA GLY A 115 -17.42 -15.98 5.42
C GLY A 115 -18.58 -15.37 4.62
N GLU A 116 -18.96 -14.16 5.01
CA GLU A 116 -20.04 -13.42 4.35
C GLU A 116 -19.56 -12.77 3.05
N GLU A 117 -20.49 -12.56 2.12
CA GLU A 117 -20.23 -11.83 0.88
C GLU A 117 -19.96 -10.35 1.19
N PRO A 118 -18.82 -9.78 0.74
CA PRO A 118 -18.50 -8.39 0.98
C PRO A 118 -19.35 -7.47 0.11
N ARG A 119 -19.63 -6.27 0.64
CA ARG A 119 -20.35 -5.20 -0.06
C ARG A 119 -19.49 -3.95 -0.20
N CYS A 120 -19.76 -3.16 -1.22
CA CYS A 120 -19.10 -1.89 -1.47
C CYS A 120 -20.04 -0.75 -1.08
N GLU A 121 -19.64 0.09 -0.13
CA GLU A 121 -20.42 1.23 0.36
C GLU A 121 -19.74 2.55 0.03
N MET A 122 -20.51 3.58 -0.32
CA MET A 122 -19.95 4.88 -0.69
C MET A 122 -19.27 5.52 0.51
N THR A 123 -18.03 6.00 0.33
CA THR A 123 -17.34 6.79 1.35
C THR A 123 -18.02 8.15 1.44
N THR A 124 -18.83 8.38 2.48
CA THR A 124 -19.27 9.74 2.80
C THR A 124 -18.05 10.50 3.28
N ASN A 125 -17.41 11.25 2.38
CA ASN A 125 -16.39 12.22 2.76
C ASN A 125 -17.06 13.32 3.59
N GLU A 126 -17.34 13.05 4.86
CA GLU A 126 -17.35 14.11 5.85
C GLU A 126 -15.91 14.58 5.93
N VAL A 127 -15.58 15.55 5.08
CA VAL A 127 -14.50 16.47 5.39
C VAL A 127 -14.91 17.07 6.72
N SER A 128 -14.41 16.47 7.81
CA SER A 128 -14.35 17.16 9.08
C SER A 128 -13.48 18.38 8.79
N GLU A 129 -14.13 19.50 8.47
CA GLU A 129 -13.50 20.80 8.54
C GLU A 129 -12.75 20.81 9.88
N PRO A 130 -11.45 21.11 9.90
CA PRO A 130 -10.74 21.22 11.16
C PRO A 130 -11.34 22.40 11.93
N GLN A 131 -12.33 22.12 12.79
CA GLN A 131 -12.97 23.07 13.69
C GLN A 131 -12.00 23.65 14.75
N SER A 132 -10.71 23.32 14.68
CA SER A 132 -9.67 23.76 15.63
C SER A 132 -8.86 24.97 15.17
N LEU A 133 -9.04 25.50 13.96
CA LEU A 133 -8.25 26.66 13.50
C LEU A 133 -8.62 27.97 14.22
N GLY A 134 -9.82 28.08 14.78
CA GLY A 134 -10.30 29.31 15.43
C GLY A 134 -9.71 29.60 16.81
N MET A 135 -9.28 28.58 17.56
CA MET A 135 -8.82 28.75 18.94
C MET A 135 -7.34 29.13 19.05
N THR A 136 -6.48 28.66 18.14
CA THR A 136 -5.05 28.97 18.16
C THR A 136 -4.76 30.43 17.81
N ILE A 137 -5.55 31.04 16.92
CA ILE A 137 -5.39 32.45 16.52
C ILE A 137 -5.79 33.41 17.66
N GLY A 138 -6.79 33.05 18.47
CA GLY A 138 -7.26 33.88 19.59
C GLY A 138 -6.25 34.03 20.72
N ILE A 139 -5.51 32.97 21.05
CA ILE A 139 -4.51 32.99 22.12
C ILE A 139 -3.31 33.86 21.73
N ALA A 140 -2.85 33.77 20.47
CA ALA A 140 -1.73 34.57 19.98
C ALA A 140 -2.04 36.08 19.98
N ALA A 141 -3.24 36.48 19.52
CA ALA A 141 -3.66 37.88 19.54
C ALA A 141 -3.84 38.41 20.98
N GLY A 142 -4.40 37.60 21.88
CA GLY A 142 -4.61 37.98 23.28
C GLY A 142 -3.28 38.25 24.02
N VAL A 143 -2.28 37.39 23.83
CA VAL A 143 -0.95 37.57 24.44
C VAL A 143 -0.26 38.82 23.91
N VAL A 144 -0.31 39.08 22.60
CA VAL A 144 0.30 40.28 22.01
C VAL A 144 -0.36 41.56 22.53
N VAL A 145 -1.70 41.60 22.59
CA VAL A 145 -2.43 42.76 23.13
C VAL A 145 -2.13 42.97 24.61
N PHE A 146 -2.08 41.89 25.40
CA PHE A 146 -1.74 41.96 26.82
C PHE A 146 -0.31 42.47 27.06
N LEU A 147 0.66 42.00 26.29
CA LEU A 147 2.05 42.49 26.35
C LEU A 147 2.13 43.98 25.96
N MET A 148 1.42 44.41 24.92
CA MET A 148 1.36 45.82 24.53
C MET A 148 0.74 46.71 25.62
N LEU A 149 -0.32 46.23 26.29
CA LEU A 149 -0.92 46.94 27.42
C LEU A 149 0.02 47.04 28.62
N ILE A 150 0.72 45.95 28.96
CA ILE A 150 1.73 45.96 30.04
C ILE A 150 2.85 46.95 29.72
N LEU A 151 3.42 46.89 28.51
CA LEU A 151 4.47 47.81 28.08
C LEU A 151 3.97 49.26 28.09
N GLY A 152 2.74 49.51 27.66
CA GLY A 152 2.10 50.82 27.74
C GLY A 152 1.96 51.32 29.18
N LEU A 153 1.52 50.47 30.11
CA LEU A 153 1.41 50.82 31.53
C LEU A 153 2.77 51.08 32.18
N ILE A 154 3.77 50.24 31.88
CA ILE A 154 5.16 50.45 32.34
C ILE A 154 5.67 51.79 31.81
N TYR A 155 5.47 52.08 30.52
CA TYR A 155 5.86 53.35 29.91
C TYR A 155 5.16 54.55 30.57
N LEU A 156 3.86 54.46 30.85
CA LEU A 156 3.12 55.51 31.55
C LEU A 156 3.59 55.68 33.00
N ARG A 157 4.01 54.61 33.67
CA ARG A 157 4.61 54.66 35.02
C ARG A 157 6.01 55.28 34.99
N LEU A 158 6.82 54.95 33.98
CA LEU A 158 8.15 55.54 33.76
C LEU A 158 8.08 57.03 33.38
N ARG A 159 7.05 57.44 32.64
CA ARG A 159 6.80 58.86 32.30
C ARG A 159 6.20 59.69 33.43
N LYS A 160 5.52 59.08 34.41
CA LYS A 160 5.15 59.75 35.67
C LYS A 160 6.36 59.90 36.60
N ALA A 161 7.48 60.36 36.05
CA ALA A 161 8.60 60.88 36.81
C ALA A 161 8.11 62.07 37.65
N THR A 162 8.53 62.07 38.91
CA THR A 162 8.25 63.06 39.96
C THR A 162 8.31 64.52 39.46
N PRO A 163 7.44 65.43 39.92
CA PRO A 163 7.54 66.85 39.58
C PRO A 163 8.89 67.39 40.06
N VAL A 164 9.67 67.97 39.14
CA VAL A 164 10.91 68.68 39.43
C VAL A 164 10.55 69.90 40.29
N LYS A 165 10.91 69.90 41.59
CA LYS A 165 10.98 71.14 42.38
C LYS A 165 12.27 71.84 41.97
N ASN A 166 12.19 72.82 41.09
CA ASN A 166 13.30 73.73 40.81
C ASN A 166 12.98 75.10 41.40
N THR A 167 13.71 75.49 42.44
CA THR A 167 14.12 76.88 42.66
C THR A 167 15.57 76.88 43.10
N GLU A 168 16.36 77.57 42.28
CA GLU A 168 17.71 78.12 42.48
C GLU A 168 18.90 77.17 42.60
N ASN A 169 19.62 77.07 41.48
CA ASN A 169 21.01 77.49 41.40
C ASN A 169 21.47 77.52 39.94
N VAL A 170 21.33 78.70 39.32
CA VAL A 170 22.08 79.06 38.12
C VAL A 170 23.55 79.11 38.49
N GLN A 171 24.37 78.20 37.97
CA GLN A 171 25.75 78.51 37.64
C GLN A 171 26.35 77.51 36.64
N ALA A 172 26.99 78.12 35.65
CA ALA A 172 27.97 77.57 34.72
C ALA A 172 27.45 76.72 33.54
N ALA A 173 26.82 77.40 32.59
CA ALA A 173 27.02 77.10 31.18
C ALA A 173 28.44 77.53 30.77
N ILE A 174 29.35 76.58 30.53
CA ILE A 174 30.42 76.73 29.52
C ILE A 174 30.46 75.46 28.68
N ARG A 175 30.27 75.68 27.37
CA ARG A 175 30.17 74.77 26.23
C ARG A 175 31.50 74.03 25.99
N LYS A 176 31.41 72.72 25.76
CA LYS A 176 32.37 71.92 24.96
C LYS A 176 31.52 70.91 24.18
N GLU A 177 30.75 71.40 23.20
CA GLU A 177 31.12 71.34 21.78
C GLU A 177 31.26 69.87 21.30
N ASP A 178 30.09 69.28 21.07
CA ASP A 178 29.72 68.47 19.90
C ASP A 178 30.83 67.73 19.15
N GLN A 179 31.21 66.57 19.68
CA GLN A 179 31.52 65.37 18.91
C GLN A 179 30.57 64.31 19.49
N ASN A 180 29.43 63.99 18.90
CA ASN A 180 29.29 63.16 17.70
C ASN A 180 27.85 63.32 17.17
N ALA A 181 27.58 64.33 16.34
CA ALA A 181 26.35 64.41 15.55
C ALA A 181 26.70 64.44 14.07
N ALA A 182 26.15 63.46 13.36
CA ALA A 182 26.21 63.15 11.94
C ALA A 182 26.62 64.28 10.96
N VAL A 183 27.54 63.94 10.04
CA VAL A 183 27.57 64.54 8.70
C VAL A 183 26.91 63.55 7.74
N MET A 184 25.62 63.75 7.47
CA MET A 184 24.94 63.18 6.30
C MET A 184 24.93 64.28 5.23
N SER A 185 25.71 64.11 4.18
CA SER A 185 25.72 65.00 3.01
C SER A 185 24.57 64.65 2.05
N TYR A 186 23.72 65.65 1.81
CA TYR A 186 22.86 65.80 0.63
C TYR A 186 23.70 66.53 -0.46
N ALA A 187 23.45 66.55 -1.78
CA ALA A 187 22.37 66.10 -2.66
C ALA A 187 22.88 65.98 -4.12
N ASN A 188 22.03 65.35 -4.96
CA ASN A 188 21.70 65.58 -6.39
C ASN A 188 22.60 65.17 -7.57
N LEU A 189 22.05 64.21 -8.34
CA LEU A 189 21.74 64.14 -9.78
C LEU A 189 22.62 64.89 -10.80
N ASN A 190 23.21 64.14 -11.75
CA ASN A 190 23.00 64.39 -13.19
C ASN A 190 23.31 63.17 -14.08
N ASP A 191 22.52 63.03 -15.13
CA ASP A 191 22.53 62.04 -16.23
C ASP A 191 23.72 62.20 -17.19
N SER A 192 24.20 61.10 -17.79
CA SER A 192 24.56 61.04 -19.22
C SER A 192 24.83 59.61 -19.71
N ASN A 193 24.13 59.25 -20.79
CA ASN A 193 24.23 58.08 -21.65
C ASN A 193 25.65 57.70 -22.13
N GLY A 194 25.84 56.40 -22.44
CA GLY A 194 26.54 56.00 -23.69
C GLY A 194 27.45 54.76 -23.67
N TYR A 195 26.93 53.63 -24.20
CA TYR A 195 27.60 52.56 -24.98
C TYR A 195 28.72 51.66 -24.37
N GLY A 196 28.52 50.34 -24.47
CA GLY A 196 29.63 49.35 -24.55
C GLY A 196 29.30 47.92 -24.10
N MET A 197 29.28 46.97 -25.02
CA MET A 197 29.07 45.51 -24.85
C MET A 197 30.26 44.77 -24.14
N PRO A 198 30.13 43.46 -23.79
CA PRO A 198 31.03 42.64 -22.95
C PRO A 198 32.18 41.98 -23.79
N PRO A 199 33.01 40.96 -23.38
CA PRO A 199 32.89 39.98 -22.26
C PRO A 199 34.19 39.44 -21.57
N ASN A 200 33.96 38.54 -20.61
CA ASN A 200 34.70 37.28 -20.31
C ASN A 200 35.94 37.23 -19.37
N HIS A 201 35.94 36.15 -18.57
CA HIS A 201 37.02 35.36 -17.93
C HIS A 201 37.12 35.25 -16.38
N PRO A 202 37.46 34.05 -15.85
CA PRO A 202 37.17 33.55 -14.49
C PRO A 202 38.43 33.48 -13.59
N ASN A 203 38.27 33.09 -12.31
CA ASN A 203 39.39 32.66 -11.49
C ASN A 203 39.12 31.38 -10.68
N ILE A 204 40.18 30.58 -10.63
CA ILE A 204 40.38 29.20 -10.19
C ILE A 204 41.46 29.26 -9.07
N TYR A 205 41.42 28.31 -8.11
CA TYR A 205 42.21 28.16 -6.85
C TYR A 205 41.67 28.99 -5.66
N GLU A 206 41.41 28.42 -4.48
CA GLU A 206 42.32 27.56 -3.71
C GLU A 206 41.60 26.59 -2.74
N ASN A 207 42.19 25.40 -2.57
CA ASN A 207 41.82 24.29 -1.66
C ASN A 207 42.29 24.54 -0.21
N ILE A 208 41.67 23.89 0.77
CA ILE A 208 42.34 23.13 1.84
C ILE A 208 41.38 22.08 2.44
N HIS A 209 41.87 20.84 2.52
CA HIS A 209 41.29 19.67 3.16
C HIS A 209 41.22 19.80 4.68
N ASP A 210 40.21 19.19 5.31
CA ASP A 210 40.44 18.36 6.51
C ASP A 210 39.44 17.21 6.57
N ASN A 211 39.92 16.12 7.17
CA ASN A 211 39.53 14.72 6.95
C ASN A 211 38.76 14.15 8.17
N ASP A 212 38.15 12.99 7.96
CA ASP A 212 37.74 11.97 8.96
C ASP A 212 36.33 12.05 9.61
N HIS A 213 35.42 11.19 9.14
CA HIS A 213 34.95 10.04 9.93
C HIS A 213 34.02 9.11 9.13
N THR A 214 34.51 7.89 9.01
CA THR A 214 33.96 6.66 8.44
C THR A 214 32.84 6.06 9.31
N TYR A 215 31.80 5.45 8.70
CA TYR A 215 31.34 4.08 9.03
C TYR A 215 30.34 3.56 7.96
N ASP A 216 30.65 2.37 7.46
CA ASP A 216 30.04 1.59 6.37
C ASP A 216 28.63 1.02 6.64
N ALA A 217 27.87 0.76 5.56
CA ALA A 217 27.38 -0.59 5.24
C ALA A 217 26.85 -0.69 3.78
N PRO A 218 27.08 -1.83 3.08
CA PRO A 218 26.82 -1.99 1.65
C PRO A 218 25.44 -2.60 1.36
N TYR A 219 24.78 -2.17 0.27
CA TYR A 219 23.79 -3.02 -0.41
C TYR A 219 24.43 -3.57 -1.68
N GLU A 220 24.46 -4.89 -1.80
CA GLU A 220 24.85 -5.60 -3.02
C GLU A 220 23.82 -5.33 -4.13
N GLU A 221 24.25 -4.71 -5.23
CA GLU A 221 23.47 -4.63 -6.46
C GLU A 221 23.83 -5.83 -7.35
N THR A 222 23.10 -6.94 -7.21
CA THR A 222 23.21 -8.07 -8.13
C THR A 222 22.55 -7.70 -9.47
N ARG A 223 23.31 -7.09 -10.39
CA ARG A 223 22.92 -6.96 -11.80
C ARG A 223 22.98 -8.31 -12.48
N HIS A 224 21.86 -9.01 -12.54
CA HIS A 224 21.67 -10.07 -13.53
C HIS A 224 21.49 -9.45 -14.92
N HIS A 225 22.52 -9.62 -15.74
CA HIS A 225 22.42 -9.53 -17.19
C HIS A 225 21.34 -10.51 -17.68
N TYR A 226 20.26 -9.98 -18.25
CA TYR A 226 19.43 -10.71 -19.18
C TYR A 226 19.88 -10.33 -20.60
N GLU A 227 20.59 -11.26 -21.24
CA GLU A 227 20.94 -11.16 -22.65
C GLU A 227 19.75 -11.67 -23.48
N ALA A 228 19.14 -10.80 -24.28
CA ALA A 228 18.06 -11.18 -25.18
C ALA A 228 18.66 -11.79 -26.46
N SER A 229 18.37 -13.07 -26.72
CA SER A 229 18.65 -13.70 -28.02
C SER A 229 17.80 -13.04 -29.13
N PRO A 230 18.33 -12.85 -30.35
CA PRO A 230 17.59 -12.20 -31.43
C PRO A 230 16.58 -13.16 -32.05
N VAL A 231 15.29 -12.82 -31.95
CA VAL A 231 14.24 -13.46 -32.76
C VAL A 231 14.31 -12.86 -34.17
N SER A 232 14.64 -13.73 -35.12
CA SER A 232 14.61 -13.46 -36.56
C SER A 232 13.23 -12.92 -36.98
N ARG A 233 13.18 -11.63 -37.35
CA ARG A 233 11.98 -10.99 -37.92
C ARG A 233 11.90 -11.36 -39.40
N THR A 234 11.01 -12.31 -39.72
CA THR A 234 10.40 -12.39 -41.05
C THR A 234 9.04 -11.69 -41.03
N ALA A 235 8.78 -10.97 -42.12
CA ALA A 235 7.72 -10.02 -42.36
C ALA A 235 6.30 -10.43 -41.95
N SER A 236 5.55 -9.51 -41.32
CA SER A 236 4.21 -9.05 -41.77
C SER A 236 3.58 -8.11 -40.74
N GLY A 237 2.96 -7.03 -41.22
CA GLY A 237 2.34 -5.97 -40.41
C GLY A 237 1.03 -6.40 -39.71
N PRO A 238 0.36 -5.46 -39.00
CA PRO A 238 -0.81 -5.76 -38.19
C PRO A 238 -2.03 -6.09 -39.06
N VAL A 239 -2.57 -7.29 -38.92
CA VAL A 239 -3.83 -7.72 -39.55
C VAL A 239 -4.97 -7.47 -38.58
N VAL A 240 -5.94 -6.66 -39.00
CA VAL A 240 -7.20 -6.43 -38.26
C VAL A 240 -8.26 -7.37 -38.83
N THR A 241 -8.83 -8.22 -37.97
CA THR A 241 -9.92 -9.13 -38.33
C THR A 241 -11.27 -8.50 -38.03
N ILE A 242 -12.11 -8.35 -39.06
CA ILE A 242 -13.54 -8.04 -38.93
C ILE A 242 -14.31 -9.19 -39.58
N ASN A 243 -15.22 -9.82 -38.84
CA ASN A 243 -16.09 -10.90 -39.33
C ASN A 243 -15.37 -12.10 -39.96
N GLY A 244 -14.23 -12.50 -39.40
CA GLY A 244 -13.60 -13.80 -39.70
C GLY A 244 -12.86 -13.91 -41.03
N VAL A 245 -12.62 -12.80 -41.76
CA VAL A 245 -11.78 -12.79 -42.97
C VAL A 245 -10.55 -11.91 -42.72
N ALA A 246 -9.36 -12.48 -42.91
CA ALA A 246 -8.09 -11.75 -42.79
C ALA A 246 -7.81 -10.98 -44.09
N VAL A 247 -7.66 -9.66 -43.99
CA VAL A 247 -7.24 -8.79 -45.10
C VAL A 247 -5.83 -8.27 -44.79
N ARG A 248 -4.94 -8.37 -45.79
CA ARG A 248 -3.57 -7.86 -45.74
C ARG A 248 -3.50 -6.39 -46.13
#